data_AF-A0A9E5N2K0-F1
#
_entry.id   AF-A0A9E5N2K0-F1
#
_cell.length_a   1.000
_cell.length_b   1.000
_cell.length_c   1.000
_cell.angle_alpha   90.00
_cell.angle_beta   90.00
_cell.angle_gamma   90.00
#
_symmetry.space_group_name_H-M   'P 1'
#
loop_
_entity.id
_entity.type
_entity.pdbx_description
1 polymer ?
#
loop_
_entity_poly.entity_id
_entity_poly.type
_entity_poly.pdbx_seq_one_letter_code
_entity_poly.pdbx_strand_id
1 'polypeptide(L)'
;MEEILANLVKLFPRMSGRIAAHLNEKITGGVERKCLLKWAAIFHDIGKPKTVRRERGRVRFFGHEETGTSLVMQIMQRLKFSNRAVKIVQKMVEHHMRPGNLSEVPQLTDRAIHRFFRDLAEEGVDTLLLSLADRYSYRKIIPERDRKLALEISRRSISKHKQTVKKMLNKYYYHKERILPKPLVRGDEIMESLNLPQGPIIGRLLKRVGEAQAGGKLKNREEALEFLKKILDEEAGVCPRRKKL
;
A
#
# COMPACT_ATOMS: atom_id res chain seq x y z
N MET A 1 17.67 6.65 -2.62
CA MET A 1 16.69 7.64 -2.09
C MET A 1 17.09 9.06 -2.48
N GLU A 2 18.29 9.55 -2.13
CA GLU A 2 18.74 10.92 -2.46
C GLU A 2 18.59 11.27 -3.94
N GLU A 3 18.96 10.36 -4.84
CA GLU A 3 18.80 10.58 -6.29
C GLU A 3 17.34 10.87 -6.69
N ILE A 4 16.36 10.19 -6.07
CA ILE A 4 14.94 10.42 -6.33
C ILE A 4 14.52 11.80 -5.82
N LEU A 5 14.93 12.16 -4.60
CA LEU A 5 14.59 13.43 -3.97
C LEU A 5 15.18 14.62 -4.74
N ALA A 6 16.40 14.49 -5.25
CA ALA A 6 17.06 15.52 -6.06
C ALA A 6 16.46 15.66 -7.48
N ASN A 7 15.82 14.62 -8.00
CA ASN A 7 15.37 14.56 -9.41
C ASN A 7 13.85 14.46 -9.57
N LEU A 8 13.06 14.98 -8.63
CA LEU A 8 11.60 14.90 -8.68
C LEU A 8 11.01 15.49 -9.97
N VAL A 9 11.54 16.59 -10.47
CA VAL A 9 11.08 17.22 -11.74
C VAL A 9 11.30 16.28 -12.93
N LYS A 10 12.48 15.66 -13.02
CA LYS A 10 12.80 14.71 -14.09
C LYS A 10 11.97 13.43 -13.99
N LEU A 11 11.76 12.94 -12.77
CA LEU A 11 11.01 11.70 -12.55
C LEU A 11 9.50 11.90 -12.72
N PHE A 12 8.96 13.00 -12.20
CA PHE A 12 7.53 13.27 -12.08
C PHE A 12 7.17 14.71 -12.52
N PRO A 13 7.40 15.09 -13.79
CA PRO A 13 7.36 16.49 -14.23
C PRO A 13 6.03 17.20 -13.92
N ARG A 14 4.89 16.49 -14.03
CA ARG A 14 3.57 17.06 -13.73
C ARG A 14 3.28 17.17 -12.23
N MET A 15 3.83 16.27 -11.42
CA MET A 15 3.47 16.09 -10.00
C MET A 15 4.57 16.54 -9.03
N SER A 16 5.73 16.96 -9.52
CA SER A 16 6.93 17.27 -8.73
C SER A 16 6.63 18.27 -7.61
N GLY A 17 5.89 19.34 -7.90
CA GLY A 17 5.49 20.34 -6.89
C GLY A 17 4.62 19.75 -5.77
N ARG A 18 3.64 18.90 -6.11
CA ARG A 18 2.78 18.23 -5.12
C ARG A 18 3.57 17.21 -4.28
N ILE A 19 4.46 16.46 -4.91
CA ILE A 19 5.35 15.53 -4.21
C ILE A 19 6.32 16.28 -3.29
N ALA A 20 6.89 17.40 -3.75
CA ALA A 20 7.77 18.23 -2.93
C ALA A 20 7.03 18.84 -1.74
N ALA A 21 5.81 19.33 -1.93
CA ALA A 21 4.97 19.82 -0.83
C ALA A 21 4.66 18.72 0.19
N HIS A 22 4.29 17.52 -0.27
CA HIS A 22 4.09 16.33 0.59
C HIS A 22 5.36 16.00 1.39
N LEU A 23 6.52 15.97 0.74
CA LEU A 23 7.81 15.63 1.37
C LEU A 23 8.32 16.70 2.35
N ASN A 24 7.94 17.97 2.16
CA ASN A 24 8.30 19.08 3.03
C ASN A 24 7.28 19.33 4.16
N GLU A 25 6.19 18.55 4.24
CA GLU A 25 5.24 18.60 5.35
C GLU A 25 5.99 18.43 6.68
N LYS A 26 5.71 19.31 7.64
CA LYS A 26 6.23 19.23 9.01
C LYS A 26 5.32 18.30 9.82
N ILE A 27 5.88 17.22 10.35
CA ILE A 27 5.13 16.19 11.08
C ILE A 27 5.00 16.53 12.56
N THR A 28 6.02 16.24 13.36
CA THR A 28 6.05 16.53 14.81
C THR A 28 7.44 17.03 15.16
N GLY A 29 7.54 18.06 15.99
CA GLY A 29 8.82 18.66 16.37
C GLY A 29 9.56 19.30 15.18
N GLY A 30 8.84 19.75 14.14
CA GLY A 30 9.44 20.39 12.96
C GLY A 30 10.17 19.45 12.00
N VAL A 31 10.14 18.13 12.24
CA VAL A 31 10.74 17.13 11.34
C VAL A 31 9.94 17.07 10.04
N GLU A 32 10.64 17.17 8.91
CA GLU A 32 10.05 17.05 7.59
C GLU A 32 9.76 15.59 7.25
N ARG A 33 8.66 15.35 6.54
CA ARG A 33 8.25 14.00 6.11
C ARG A 33 9.35 13.26 5.34
N LYS A 34 10.14 13.96 4.50
CA LYS A 34 11.28 13.36 3.78
C LYS A 34 12.34 12.74 4.68
N CYS A 35 12.53 13.26 5.90
CA CYS A 35 13.43 12.65 6.88
C CYS A 35 12.90 11.28 7.33
N LEU A 36 11.58 11.15 7.54
CA LEU A 36 10.94 9.88 7.88
C LEU A 36 11.01 8.88 6.70
N LEU A 37 10.88 9.36 5.46
CA LEU A 37 11.08 8.53 4.27
C LEU A 37 12.52 7.97 4.19
N LYS A 38 13.53 8.75 4.58
CA LYS A 38 14.92 8.27 4.69
C LYS A 38 15.09 7.21 5.79
N TRP A 39 14.46 7.40 6.94
CA TRP A 39 14.41 6.38 7.99
C TRP A 39 13.75 5.09 7.52
N ALA A 40 12.63 5.18 6.80
CA ALA A 40 12.01 4.01 6.20
C ALA A 40 12.93 3.33 5.18
N ALA A 41 13.69 4.08 4.38
CA ALA A 41 14.68 3.50 3.47
C ALA A 41 15.77 2.71 4.20
N ILE A 42 16.21 3.17 5.38
CA ILE A 42 17.17 2.43 6.23
C ILE A 42 16.52 1.14 6.77
N PHE A 43 15.25 1.21 7.17
CA PHE A 43 14.59 0.13 7.92
C PHE A 43 13.78 -0.87 7.09
N HIS A 44 13.44 -0.59 5.83
CA HIS A 44 12.45 -1.37 5.08
C HIS A 44 12.69 -2.89 5.09
N ASP A 45 13.96 -3.30 5.10
CA ASP A 45 14.40 -4.68 5.08
C ASP A 45 14.96 -5.20 6.43
N ILE A 46 14.83 -4.43 7.52
CA ILE A 46 15.45 -4.75 8.82
C ILE A 46 14.98 -6.09 9.41
N GLY A 47 13.81 -6.58 8.99
CA GLY A 47 13.28 -7.88 9.43
C GLY A 47 13.93 -9.10 8.77
N LYS A 48 14.62 -8.95 7.62
CA LYS A 48 15.16 -10.08 6.84
C LYS A 48 16.03 -11.05 7.64
N PRO A 49 16.98 -10.60 8.48
CA PRO A 49 17.83 -11.53 9.25
C PRO A 49 17.03 -12.47 10.17
N LYS A 50 15.92 -11.99 10.73
CA LYS A 50 15.07 -12.77 11.66
C LYS A 50 14.09 -13.70 10.94
N THR A 51 13.87 -13.53 9.65
CA THR A 51 12.87 -14.28 8.87
C THR A 51 13.47 -15.13 7.76
N VAL A 52 14.79 -15.25 7.74
CA VAL A 52 15.51 -16.06 6.74
C VAL A 52 15.10 -17.53 6.86
N ARG A 53 14.66 -18.11 5.74
CA ARG A 53 14.36 -19.54 5.61
C ARG A 53 14.99 -20.07 4.33
N ARG A 54 15.52 -21.29 4.38
CA ARG A 54 15.99 -22.02 3.18
C ARG A 54 14.92 -23.02 2.77
N GLU A 55 14.37 -22.83 1.59
CA GLU A 55 13.38 -23.73 1.00
C GLU A 55 13.80 -24.13 -0.41
N ARG A 56 13.94 -25.44 -0.67
CA ARG A 56 14.28 -26.00 -1.98
C ARG A 56 15.52 -25.31 -2.61
N GLY A 57 16.57 -25.11 -1.79
CA GLY A 57 17.82 -24.47 -2.22
C GLY A 57 17.75 -22.95 -2.43
N ARG A 58 16.62 -22.29 -2.14
CA ARG A 58 16.46 -20.83 -2.24
C ARG A 58 16.29 -20.21 -0.87
N VAL A 59 16.94 -19.06 -0.66
CA VAL A 59 16.74 -18.25 0.54
C VAL A 59 15.50 -17.38 0.37
N ARG A 60 14.61 -17.39 1.37
CA ARG A 60 13.37 -16.61 1.41
C ARG A 60 13.26 -15.86 2.74
N PHE A 61 12.50 -14.76 2.73
CA PHE A 61 12.30 -13.85 3.87
C PHE A 61 10.81 -13.56 4.07
N PHE A 62 10.02 -14.60 4.33
CA PHE A 62 8.57 -14.45 4.47
C PHE A 62 8.23 -13.66 5.74
N GLY A 63 7.35 -12.66 5.63
CA GLY A 63 6.91 -11.84 6.78
C GLY A 63 8.00 -10.93 7.35
N HIS A 64 9.04 -10.61 6.58
CA HIS A 64 10.09 -9.69 7.03
C HIS A 64 9.56 -8.28 7.24
N GLU A 65 8.51 -7.89 6.51
CA GLU A 65 7.80 -6.64 6.66
C GLU A 65 7.14 -6.53 8.04
N GLU A 66 6.41 -7.56 8.50
CA GLU A 66 5.74 -7.58 9.81
C GLU A 66 6.76 -7.61 10.97
N THR A 67 7.80 -8.43 10.82
CA THR A 67 8.89 -8.48 11.80
C THR A 67 9.64 -7.15 11.85
N GLY A 68 9.87 -6.53 10.69
CA GLY A 68 10.50 -5.23 10.55
C GLY A 68 9.71 -4.12 11.24
N THR A 69 8.38 -4.11 11.10
CA THR A 69 7.49 -3.15 11.77
C THR A 69 7.63 -3.17 13.29
N SER A 70 7.77 -4.35 13.89
CA SER A 70 7.98 -4.49 15.33
C SER A 70 9.35 -3.94 15.77
N LEU A 71 10.40 -4.19 14.99
CA LEU A 71 11.75 -3.68 15.25
C LEU A 71 11.83 -2.15 15.12
N VAL A 72 11.19 -1.59 14.09
CA VAL A 72 11.11 -0.14 13.86
C VAL A 72 10.49 0.56 15.07
N MET A 73 9.39 0.02 15.60
CA MET A 73 8.73 0.58 16.78
C MET A 73 9.69 0.70 17.95
N GLN A 74 10.38 -0.39 18.30
CA GLN A 74 11.30 -0.45 19.42
C GLN A 74 12.48 0.51 19.24
N ILE A 75 13.08 0.54 18.04
CA ILE A 75 14.22 1.39 17.73
C ILE A 75 13.82 2.86 17.80
N MET A 76 12.74 3.25 17.14
CA MET A 76 12.33 4.66 17.07
C MET A 76 11.80 5.19 18.39
N GLN A 77 11.13 4.36 19.21
CA GLN A 77 10.75 4.74 20.58
C GLN A 77 11.98 4.95 21.47
N ARG A 78 13.00 4.09 21.36
CA ARG A 78 14.29 4.27 22.05
C ARG A 78 14.97 5.58 21.63
N LEU A 79 14.90 5.91 20.34
CA LEU A 79 15.40 7.18 19.78
C LEU A 79 14.46 8.38 20.02
N LYS A 80 13.40 8.22 20.83
CA LYS A 80 12.46 9.27 21.26
C LYS A 80 11.70 9.96 20.12
N PHE A 81 11.45 9.26 19.00
CA PHE A 81 10.55 9.76 17.96
C PHE A 81 9.10 9.86 18.48
N SER A 82 8.33 10.82 17.95
CA SER A 82 6.90 10.93 18.27
C SER A 82 6.11 9.72 17.78
N ASN A 83 5.00 9.41 18.47
CA ASN A 83 4.11 8.32 18.06
C ASN A 83 3.61 8.47 16.60
N ARG A 84 3.40 9.71 16.13
CA ARG A 84 3.02 9.97 14.74
C ARG A 84 4.14 9.58 13.76
N ALA A 85 5.39 9.97 14.06
CA ALA A 85 6.54 9.62 13.23
C ALA A 85 6.79 8.10 13.19
N VAL A 86 6.68 7.42 14.34
CA VAL A 86 6.79 5.95 14.43
C VAL A 86 5.75 5.29 13.53
N LYS A 87 4.46 5.68 13.62
CA LYS A 87 3.38 5.12 12.80
C LYS A 87 3.60 5.32 11.30
N ILE A 88 4.10 6.49 10.89
CA ILE A 88 4.40 6.80 9.49
C ILE A 88 5.48 5.84 8.95
N VAL A 89 6.60 5.68 9.68
CA VAL A 89 7.69 4.79 9.27
C VAL A 89 7.26 3.32 9.30
N GLN A 90 6.50 2.90 10.33
CA GLN A 90 5.95 1.54 10.40
C GLN A 90 5.10 1.22 9.18
N LYS A 91 4.15 2.08 8.80
CA LYS A 91 3.33 1.88 7.60
C LYS A 91 4.17 1.73 6.33
N MET A 92 5.21 2.55 6.17
CA MET A 92 6.10 2.44 5.01
C MET A 92 6.82 1.10 4.97
N VAL A 93 7.39 0.66 6.11
CA VAL A 93 8.12 -0.61 6.22
C VAL A 93 7.18 -1.81 6.04
N GLU A 94 6.01 -1.80 6.66
CA GLU A 94 5.03 -2.89 6.55
C GLU A 94 4.54 -3.10 5.11
N HIS A 95 4.49 -2.03 4.32
CA HIS A 95 3.85 -2.04 3.01
C HIS A 95 4.79 -1.78 1.83
N HIS A 96 6.10 -1.72 2.06
CA HIS A 96 7.09 -1.39 1.02
C HIS A 96 7.08 -2.34 -0.19
N MET A 97 6.67 -3.60 -0.01
CA MET A 97 6.55 -4.59 -1.10
C MET A 97 5.30 -4.40 -1.96
N ARG A 98 4.25 -3.71 -1.46
CA ARG A 98 2.95 -3.61 -2.14
C ARG A 98 3.05 -2.98 -3.53
N PRO A 99 3.79 -1.87 -3.77
CA PRO A 99 3.94 -1.33 -5.11
C PRO A 99 4.65 -2.29 -6.07
N GLY A 100 5.62 -3.07 -5.57
CA GLY A 100 6.28 -4.13 -6.32
C GLY A 100 5.28 -5.16 -6.81
N ASN A 101 4.46 -5.69 -5.89
CA ASN A 101 3.42 -6.66 -6.22
C ASN A 101 2.38 -6.11 -7.20
N LEU A 102 1.94 -4.85 -7.00
CA LEU A 102 1.02 -4.15 -7.90
C LEU A 102 1.64 -3.87 -9.27
N SER A 103 2.97 -3.78 -9.38
CA SER A 103 3.63 -3.67 -10.66
C SER A 103 3.70 -4.98 -11.42
N GLU A 104 3.47 -6.13 -10.78
CA GLU A 104 3.52 -7.43 -11.43
C GLU A 104 2.18 -7.95 -11.93
N VAL A 105 1.06 -7.45 -11.42
CA VAL A 105 -0.27 -7.86 -11.91
C VAL A 105 -0.47 -7.48 -13.39
N PRO A 106 -1.22 -8.29 -14.17
CA PRO A 106 -1.45 -8.01 -15.60
C PRO A 106 -2.09 -6.64 -15.86
N GLN A 107 -3.02 -6.23 -15.00
CA GLN A 107 -3.72 -4.96 -15.12
C GLN A 107 -3.86 -4.28 -13.75
N LEU A 108 -3.32 -3.06 -13.64
CA LEU A 108 -3.53 -2.21 -12.47
C LEU A 108 -4.92 -1.56 -12.53
N THR A 109 -5.83 -2.06 -11.70
CA THR A 109 -7.23 -1.62 -11.60
C THR A 109 -7.46 -0.53 -10.55
N ASP A 110 -8.55 0.22 -10.70
CA ASP A 110 -8.90 1.30 -9.77
C ASP A 110 -9.22 0.79 -8.38
N ARG A 111 -9.85 -0.38 -8.30
CA ARG A 111 -10.07 -1.11 -7.05
C ARG A 111 -8.75 -1.41 -6.32
N ALA A 112 -7.71 -1.83 -7.04
CA ALA A 112 -6.41 -2.12 -6.43
C ALA A 112 -5.72 -0.83 -5.93
N ILE A 113 -5.81 0.26 -6.70
CA ILE A 113 -5.29 1.57 -6.30
C ILE A 113 -6.06 2.13 -5.10
N HIS A 114 -7.39 2.01 -5.09
CA HIS A 114 -8.26 2.35 -3.96
C HIS A 114 -7.83 1.60 -2.71
N ARG A 115 -7.69 0.27 -2.79
CA ARG A 115 -7.25 -0.54 -1.65
C ARG A 115 -5.91 -0.04 -1.10
N PHE A 116 -4.95 0.26 -1.97
CA PHE A 116 -3.66 0.79 -1.56
C PHE A 116 -3.78 2.12 -0.80
N PHE A 117 -4.45 3.12 -1.37
CA PHE A 117 -4.55 4.44 -0.73
C PHE A 117 -5.56 4.52 0.42
N ARG A 118 -6.56 3.63 0.47
CA ARG A 118 -7.46 3.49 1.62
C ARG A 118 -6.68 3.01 2.84
N ASP A 119 -5.83 2.01 2.66
CA ASP A 119 -5.06 1.41 3.76
C ASP A 119 -3.92 2.34 4.22
N LEU A 120 -3.20 2.93 3.27
CA LEU A 120 -2.01 3.73 3.58
C LEU A 120 -2.30 5.23 3.76
N ALA A 121 -3.43 5.75 3.29
CA ALA A 121 -3.71 7.18 3.22
C ALA A 121 -2.56 7.96 2.54
N GLU A 122 -2.09 9.04 3.15
CA GLU A 122 -1.01 9.89 2.63
C GLU A 122 0.35 9.17 2.62
N GLU A 123 0.58 8.22 3.53
CA GLU A 123 1.79 7.37 3.52
C GLU A 123 1.89 6.51 2.25
N GLY A 124 0.81 6.39 1.48
CA GLY A 124 0.84 5.75 0.17
C GLY A 124 1.82 6.42 -0.79
N VAL A 125 1.96 7.74 -0.73
CA VAL A 125 2.94 8.48 -1.54
C VAL A 125 4.35 8.11 -1.12
N ASP A 126 4.62 8.09 0.19
CA ASP A 126 5.94 7.77 0.73
C ASP A 126 6.36 6.34 0.39
N THR A 127 5.46 5.38 0.55
CA THR A 127 5.68 3.96 0.21
C THR A 127 5.95 3.77 -1.29
N LEU A 128 5.29 4.53 -2.16
CA LEU A 128 5.56 4.48 -3.60
C LEU A 128 6.96 5.00 -3.95
N LEU A 129 7.42 6.07 -3.29
CA LEU A 129 8.78 6.60 -3.47
C LEU A 129 9.85 5.67 -2.88
N LEU A 130 9.58 5.09 -1.70
CA LEU A 130 10.43 4.09 -1.06
C LEU A 130 10.62 2.87 -1.97
N SER A 131 9.52 2.31 -2.49
CA SER A 131 9.58 1.15 -3.39
C SER A 131 10.31 1.47 -4.69
N LEU A 132 10.21 2.70 -5.21
CA LEU A 132 10.98 3.10 -6.38
C LEU A 132 12.49 3.18 -6.07
N ALA A 133 12.85 3.67 -4.89
CA ALA A 133 14.24 3.71 -4.43
C ALA A 133 14.83 2.30 -4.31
N ASP A 134 14.11 1.39 -3.66
CA ASP A 134 14.50 -0.03 -3.54
C ASP A 134 14.70 -0.67 -4.93
N ARG A 135 13.73 -0.47 -5.82
CA ARG A 135 13.80 -1.00 -7.19
C ARG A 135 15.00 -0.47 -7.99
N TYR A 136 15.40 0.79 -7.79
CA TYR A 136 16.60 1.35 -8.42
C TYR A 136 17.89 0.83 -7.81
N SER A 137 17.90 0.49 -6.51
CA SER A 137 19.08 -0.12 -5.87
C SER A 137 19.28 -1.60 -6.19
N TYR A 138 18.28 -2.26 -6.77
CA TYR A 138 18.33 -3.68 -7.06
C TYR A 138 19.37 -4.02 -8.15
N ARG A 139 20.60 -4.30 -7.71
CA ARG A 139 21.68 -4.86 -8.54
C ARG A 139 21.70 -6.38 -8.37
N LYS A 140 21.30 -7.12 -9.41
CA LYS A 140 21.61 -8.55 -9.47
C LYS A 140 23.11 -8.72 -9.77
N ILE A 141 23.80 -9.51 -8.97
CA ILE A 141 25.09 -10.08 -9.37
C ILE A 141 24.77 -11.11 -10.45
N ILE A 142 25.15 -10.82 -11.69
CA ILE A 142 24.83 -11.64 -12.87
C ILE A 142 26.15 -12.14 -13.45
N PRO A 143 26.28 -13.45 -13.73
CA PRO A 143 27.42 -13.99 -14.48
C PRO A 143 27.60 -13.27 -15.82
N GLU A 144 28.84 -13.04 -16.23
CA GLU A 144 29.16 -12.18 -17.39
C GLU A 144 28.47 -12.61 -18.70
N ARG A 145 28.34 -13.92 -18.92
CA ARG A 145 27.65 -14.51 -20.07
C ARG A 145 26.17 -14.13 -20.19
N ASP A 146 25.50 -13.89 -19.06
CA ASP A 146 24.05 -13.61 -19.00
C ASP A 146 23.77 -12.11 -18.83
N ARG A 147 24.82 -11.28 -18.78
CA ARG A 147 24.77 -9.87 -18.40
C ARG A 147 23.84 -9.05 -19.28
N LYS A 148 23.87 -9.25 -20.61
CA LYS A 148 23.04 -8.48 -21.56
C LYS A 148 21.55 -8.73 -21.35
N LEU A 149 21.14 -10.01 -21.34
CA LEU A 149 19.74 -10.41 -21.13
C LEU A 149 19.23 -9.98 -19.74
N ALA A 150 20.05 -10.18 -18.70
CA ALA A 150 19.66 -9.81 -17.35
C ALA A 150 19.57 -8.29 -17.14
N LEU A 151 20.42 -7.49 -17.80
CA LEU A 151 20.30 -6.03 -17.83
C LEU A 151 19.00 -5.60 -18.53
N GLU A 152 18.62 -6.23 -19.63
CA GLU A 152 17.38 -5.93 -20.34
C GLU A 152 16.15 -6.27 -19.48
N ILE A 153 16.10 -7.46 -18.90
CA ILE A 153 15.03 -7.88 -17.98
C ILE A 153 14.94 -6.92 -16.78
N SER A 154 16.08 -6.52 -16.21
CA SER A 154 16.12 -5.57 -15.10
C SER A 154 15.59 -4.19 -15.53
N ARG A 155 16.02 -3.66 -16.68
CA ARG A 155 15.51 -2.40 -17.25
C ARG A 155 14.01 -2.44 -17.48
N ARG A 156 13.48 -3.55 -18.02
CA ARG A 156 12.04 -3.72 -18.24
C ARG A 156 11.27 -3.77 -16.92
N SER A 157 11.76 -4.50 -15.92
CA SER A 157 11.15 -4.56 -14.58
C SER A 157 11.15 -3.18 -13.91
N ILE A 158 12.28 -2.47 -13.95
CA ILE A 158 12.42 -1.11 -13.41
C ILE A 158 11.45 -0.15 -14.12
N SER A 159 11.35 -0.23 -15.45
CA SER A 159 10.46 0.61 -16.25
C SER A 159 8.98 0.35 -15.91
N LYS A 160 8.58 -0.93 -15.85
CA LYS A 160 7.23 -1.35 -15.45
C LYS A 160 6.87 -0.83 -14.06
N HIS A 161 7.77 -1.02 -13.09
CA HIS A 161 7.59 -0.53 -11.73
C HIS A 161 7.45 1.00 -11.67
N LYS A 162 8.33 1.72 -12.36
CA LYS A 162 8.28 3.19 -12.47
C LYS A 162 6.96 3.65 -13.09
N GLN A 163 6.47 2.99 -14.13
CA GLN A 163 5.19 3.33 -14.77
C GLN A 163 4.01 3.10 -13.83
N THR A 164 4.00 2.01 -13.08
CA THR A 164 2.99 1.73 -12.05
C THR A 164 2.99 2.81 -10.97
N VAL A 165 4.15 3.16 -10.42
CA VAL A 165 4.28 4.24 -9.43
C VAL A 165 3.76 5.57 -9.98
N LYS A 166 4.15 5.95 -11.20
CA LYS A 166 3.65 7.15 -11.87
C LYS A 166 2.14 7.14 -12.03
N LYS A 167 1.56 6.02 -12.47
CA LYS A 167 0.11 5.88 -12.66
C LYS A 167 -0.64 6.02 -11.34
N MET A 168 -0.14 5.40 -10.26
CA MET A 168 -0.73 5.49 -8.93
C MET A 168 -0.67 6.91 -8.35
N LEU A 169 0.47 7.59 -8.46
CA LEU A 169 0.61 8.99 -8.03
C LEU A 169 -0.30 9.92 -8.84
N ASN A 170 -0.38 9.73 -10.17
CA ASN A 170 -1.25 10.53 -11.02
C ASN A 170 -2.72 10.37 -10.62
N LYS A 171 -3.14 9.13 -10.39
CA LYS A 171 -4.47 8.80 -9.86
C LYS A 171 -4.69 9.55 -8.54
N TYR A 172 -3.81 9.38 -7.57
CA TYR A 172 -3.93 10.01 -6.24
C TYR A 172 -4.04 11.54 -6.30
N TYR A 173 -3.22 12.22 -7.11
CA TYR A 173 -3.17 13.68 -7.13
C TYR A 173 -4.22 14.34 -8.03
N TYR A 174 -4.63 13.72 -9.15
CA TYR A 174 -5.51 14.35 -10.14
C TYR A 174 -6.88 13.72 -10.26
N HIS A 175 -7.06 12.52 -9.70
CA HIS A 175 -8.32 11.80 -9.78
C HIS A 175 -8.77 11.30 -8.41
N LYS A 176 -8.36 11.96 -7.31
CA LYS A 176 -8.55 11.49 -5.92
C LYS A 176 -9.95 10.97 -5.65
N GLU A 177 -10.99 11.66 -6.12
CA GLU A 177 -12.40 11.29 -5.95
C GLU A 177 -12.77 9.96 -6.59
N ARG A 178 -12.06 9.53 -7.64
CA ARG A 178 -12.29 8.25 -8.31
C ARG A 178 -11.71 7.06 -7.53
N ILE A 179 -10.55 7.25 -6.88
CA ILE A 179 -9.88 6.19 -6.11
C ILE A 179 -10.19 6.25 -4.62
N LEU A 180 -10.67 7.38 -4.11
CA LEU A 180 -11.13 7.56 -2.73
C LEU A 180 -12.47 8.29 -2.78
N PRO A 181 -13.51 7.67 -3.36
CA PRO A 181 -14.82 8.29 -3.48
C PRO A 181 -15.46 8.46 -2.10
N LYS A 182 -16.37 9.42 -1.99
CA LYS A 182 -17.24 9.53 -0.81
C LYS A 182 -18.07 8.24 -0.67
N PRO A 183 -18.13 7.61 0.51
CA PRO A 183 -18.89 6.38 0.69
C PRO A 183 -20.36 6.53 0.27
N LEU A 184 -20.90 5.54 -0.44
CA LEU A 184 -22.33 5.50 -0.83
C LEU A 184 -23.27 5.21 0.35
N VAL A 185 -22.75 4.57 1.39
CA VAL A 185 -23.47 4.21 2.60
C VAL A 185 -22.59 4.42 3.82
N ARG A 186 -23.22 4.77 4.94
CA ARG A 186 -22.61 4.87 6.26
C ARG A 186 -22.86 3.61 7.08
N GLY A 187 -22.10 3.45 8.17
CA GLY A 187 -22.17 2.25 9.01
C GLY A 187 -23.52 2.09 9.72
N ASP A 188 -24.09 3.19 10.20
CA ASP A 188 -25.43 3.25 10.79
C ASP A 188 -26.52 2.84 9.78
N GLU A 189 -26.44 3.34 8.55
CA GLU A 189 -27.39 2.93 7.50
C GLU A 189 -27.33 1.44 7.18
N ILE A 190 -26.13 0.83 7.22
CA ILE A 190 -25.96 -0.63 7.05
C ILE A 190 -26.58 -1.38 8.22
N MET A 191 -26.36 -0.91 9.46
CA MET A 191 -26.91 -1.53 10.66
C MET A 191 -28.44 -1.52 10.64
N GLU A 192 -29.04 -0.37 10.33
CA GLU A 192 -30.50 -0.21 10.24
C GLU A 192 -31.10 -1.01 9.08
N SER A 193 -30.55 -0.89 7.87
CA SER A 193 -31.13 -1.50 6.66
C SER A 193 -31.01 -3.02 6.63
N LEU A 194 -29.99 -3.58 7.30
CA LEU A 194 -29.71 -5.03 7.30
C LEU A 194 -29.93 -5.67 8.67
N ASN A 195 -30.44 -4.93 9.64
CA ASN A 195 -30.65 -5.37 11.02
C ASN A 195 -29.40 -6.04 11.64
N LEU A 196 -28.24 -5.41 11.45
CA LEU A 196 -26.96 -5.93 11.93
C LEU A 196 -26.52 -5.18 13.19
N PRO A 197 -25.99 -5.88 14.21
CA PRO A 197 -25.42 -5.22 15.38
C PRO A 197 -24.12 -4.50 15.03
N GLN A 198 -23.78 -3.49 15.83
CA GLN A 198 -22.49 -2.82 15.74
C GLN A 198 -21.36 -3.83 15.95
N GLY A 199 -20.37 -3.81 15.04
CA GLY A 199 -19.20 -4.68 15.19
C GLY A 199 -18.26 -4.67 13.98
N PRO A 200 -17.20 -5.51 14.01
CA PRO A 200 -16.19 -5.59 12.96
C PRO A 200 -16.76 -5.95 11.57
N ILE A 201 -17.92 -6.61 11.54
CA ILE A 201 -18.64 -6.93 10.31
C ILE A 201 -19.00 -5.66 9.53
N ILE A 202 -19.47 -4.60 10.20
CA ILE A 202 -19.85 -3.34 9.54
C ILE A 202 -18.66 -2.71 8.82
N GLY A 203 -17.49 -2.67 9.48
CA GLY A 203 -16.26 -2.19 8.86
C GLY A 203 -15.82 -3.03 7.65
N ARG A 204 -16.03 -4.35 7.70
CA ARG A 204 -15.76 -5.26 6.56
C ARG A 204 -16.69 -4.98 5.38
N LEU A 205 -17.98 -4.80 5.65
CA LEU A 205 -18.99 -4.47 4.64
C LEU A 205 -18.72 -3.12 4.00
N LEU A 206 -18.42 -2.08 4.79
CA LEU A 206 -18.00 -0.76 4.28
C LEU A 206 -16.76 -0.85 3.38
N LYS A 207 -15.76 -1.65 3.76
CA LYS A 207 -14.57 -1.90 2.91
C LYS A 207 -14.94 -2.56 1.59
N ARG A 208 -15.87 -3.53 1.59
CA ARG A 208 -16.35 -4.19 0.37
C ARG A 208 -17.10 -3.24 -0.55
N VAL A 209 -17.99 -2.40 0.00
CA VAL A 209 -18.70 -1.37 -0.76
C VAL A 209 -17.71 -0.39 -1.38
N GLY A 210 -16.78 0.17 -0.59
CA GLY A 210 -15.79 1.12 -1.10
C GLY A 210 -14.94 0.55 -2.24
N GLU A 211 -14.55 -0.74 -2.15
CA GLU A 211 -13.83 -1.42 -3.23
C GLU A 211 -14.67 -1.61 -4.50
N ALA A 212 -15.95 -1.94 -4.36
CA ALA A 212 -16.86 -2.10 -5.48
C ALA A 212 -17.18 -0.75 -6.14
N GLN A 213 -17.41 0.29 -5.34
CA GLN A 213 -17.62 1.67 -5.76
C GLN A 213 -16.42 2.22 -6.54
N ALA A 214 -15.20 2.10 -5.99
CA ALA A 214 -13.99 2.55 -6.69
C ALA A 214 -13.69 1.74 -7.96
N GLY A 215 -14.22 0.51 -8.05
CA GLY A 215 -14.21 -0.30 -9.26
C GLY A 215 -15.27 0.07 -10.30
N GLY A 216 -16.14 1.05 -10.00
CA GLY A 216 -17.26 1.47 -10.86
C GLY A 216 -18.45 0.51 -10.88
N LYS A 217 -18.50 -0.46 -9.95
CA LYS A 217 -19.59 -1.45 -9.87
C LYS A 217 -20.84 -0.93 -9.18
N LEU A 218 -20.68 0.07 -8.30
CA LEU A 218 -21.76 0.66 -7.51
C LEU A 218 -21.77 2.17 -7.74
N LYS A 219 -22.93 2.73 -8.01
CA LYS A 219 -23.13 4.16 -8.34
C LYS A 219 -23.98 4.89 -7.32
N ASN A 220 -24.88 4.20 -6.63
CA ASN A 220 -25.84 4.78 -5.71
C ASN A 220 -26.00 3.91 -4.45
N ARG A 221 -26.76 4.45 -3.49
CA ARG A 221 -27.01 3.84 -2.18
C ARG A 221 -27.76 2.51 -2.30
N GLU A 222 -28.74 2.46 -3.19
CA GLU A 222 -29.62 1.30 -3.40
C GLU A 222 -28.81 0.10 -3.90
N GLU A 223 -27.98 0.29 -4.92
CA GLU A 223 -27.05 -0.73 -5.45
C GLU A 223 -26.11 -1.24 -4.35
N ALA A 224 -25.62 -0.34 -3.48
CA ALA A 224 -24.74 -0.73 -2.38
C ALA A 224 -25.44 -1.62 -1.35
N LEU A 225 -26.67 -1.29 -0.96
CA LEU A 225 -27.45 -2.11 -0.03
C LEU A 225 -27.82 -3.47 -0.63
N GLU A 226 -28.21 -3.52 -1.90
CA GLU A 226 -28.49 -4.79 -2.59
C GLU A 226 -27.24 -5.68 -2.70
N PHE A 227 -26.10 -5.06 -3.04
CA PHE A 227 -24.81 -5.75 -3.06
C PHE A 227 -24.45 -6.35 -1.69
N LEU A 228 -24.70 -5.62 -0.60
CA LEU A 228 -24.46 -6.12 0.75
C LEU A 228 -25.39 -7.28 1.14
N LYS A 229 -26.66 -7.25 0.74
CA LYS A 229 -27.60 -8.37 0.96
C LYS A 229 -27.08 -9.65 0.30
N LYS A 230 -26.70 -9.57 -0.98
CA LYS A 230 -26.11 -10.72 -1.71
C LYS A 230 -24.90 -11.31 -1.01
N ILE A 231 -24.01 -10.46 -0.49
CA ILE A 231 -22.83 -10.90 0.26
C ILE A 231 -23.21 -11.69 1.52
N LEU A 232 -24.20 -11.19 2.27
CA LEU A 232 -24.63 -11.84 3.51
C LEU A 232 -25.33 -13.16 3.22
N ASP A 233 -26.14 -13.24 2.16
CA ASP A 233 -26.81 -14.46 1.74
C ASP A 233 -25.80 -15.55 1.31
N GLU A 234 -24.77 -15.17 0.56
CA GLU A 234 -23.66 -16.06 0.20
C GLU A 234 -22.90 -16.57 1.44
N GLU A 235 -22.61 -15.68 2.39
CA GLU A 235 -21.91 -16.06 3.64
C GLU A 235 -22.78 -16.96 4.55
N ALA A 236 -24.10 -16.76 4.55
CA ALA A 236 -25.05 -17.59 5.29
C ALA A 236 -25.24 -18.99 4.65
N GLY A 237 -25.22 -19.07 3.31
CA GLY A 237 -25.35 -20.33 2.57
C GLY A 237 -24.13 -21.26 2.65
N VAL A 238 -22.95 -20.71 2.98
CA VAL A 238 -21.68 -21.47 3.10
C VAL A 238 -21.47 -22.05 4.51
N CYS A 239 -22.30 -21.68 5.50
CA CYS A 239 -22.17 -22.17 6.87
C CYS A 239 -22.89 -23.53 7.02
N PRO A 240 -22.21 -24.66 7.33
CA PRO A 240 -22.91 -25.90 7.65
C PRO A 240 -23.73 -25.64 8.91
N ARG A 241 -25.06 -25.79 8.80
CA ARG A 241 -26.00 -25.66 9.91
C ARG A 241 -25.45 -26.44 11.10
N ARG A 242 -25.06 -25.74 12.17
CA ARG A 242 -24.81 -26.39 13.47
C ARG A 242 -26.10 -27.14 13.81
N LYS A 243 -26.06 -28.49 13.74
CA LYS A 243 -27.13 -29.33 14.23
C LYS A 243 -27.38 -28.92 15.68
N LYS A 244 -28.58 -28.41 15.97
CA LYS A 244 -29.06 -28.29 17.34
C LYS A 244 -29.13 -29.72 17.88
N LEU A 245 -28.32 -29.99 18.90
CA LEU A 245 -28.55 -31.09 19.85
C LEU A 245 -29.72 -30.71 20.75
#